data_AF-A0AAU6EIY2-F1
#
_entry.id   AF-A0AAU6EIY2-F1
#
_cell.length_a   1.000
_cell.length_b   1.000
_cell.length_c   1.000
_cell.angle_alpha   90.00
_cell.angle_beta   90.00
_cell.angle_gamma   90.00
#
_symmetry.space_group_name_H-M   'P 1'
#
loop_
_entity.id
_entity.type
_entity.pdbx_description
1 polymer ?
#
loop_
_entity_poly.entity_id
_entity_poly.type
_entity_poly.pdbx_seq_one_letter_code
_entity_poly.pdbx_strand_id
1 'polypeptide(L)'
;MSLKHPSAARKSSLAVAACVLALTMTWAAPSESMRTVAQTRAGCVSTPAEYLTAWNNRQIRCVSPFLFATTHPRGSTTLYPSGFWYAWGGSNTNLERYLVLRRLYGDNPPKVGIGILSYVGFPDLESYDTPTDLAVYTLPQDIQVQVPSFEEWFRLLDQEFGNTGAYPLAAQVDLVLAYSRLRPNEDVVGVFQTVTGCKRAALLRGQDLSPKIGCNRDFLGAIAAAGPSPYSTGESKSCFQNFASRYRGAKNAAAMRGVLYQCQDVGYLNTGVGLGYNTYANPFVCKPAVKQTVLQRYTGREFILPNMAFNELPSYVDIELDLGKPFKRGFLYSGYCGIGDRGCASAGSASGSEGSASIQSNAKTRLRISLSRRTSPSDR
;
A
#
# COMPACT_ATOMS: atom_id res chain seq x y z
N MET A 1 -25.93 -0.81 75.29
CA MET A 1 -24.53 -0.97 75.73
C MET A 1 -23.64 -0.67 74.53
N SER A 2 -23.18 0.57 74.34
CA SER A 2 -22.07 1.27 75.01
C SER A 2 -20.67 0.77 74.60
N LEU A 3 -20.12 1.47 73.59
CA LEU A 3 -18.77 2.05 73.49
C LEU A 3 -17.52 1.21 73.85
N LYS A 4 -16.60 1.09 72.88
CA LYS A 4 -15.27 1.75 72.90
C LYS A 4 -14.43 1.43 71.65
N HIS A 5 -14.06 2.47 70.92
CA HIS A 5 -12.82 2.61 70.12
C HIS A 5 -11.75 3.28 71.03
N PRO A 6 -10.41 3.26 70.76
CA PRO A 6 -9.82 3.77 69.50
C PRO A 6 -8.39 3.30 69.06
N SER A 7 -8.00 3.83 67.87
CA SER A 7 -6.64 4.17 67.35
C SER A 7 -5.72 3.02 66.87
N ALA A 8 -4.98 3.09 65.75
CA ALA A 8 -4.42 4.25 65.03
C ALA A 8 -4.13 4.01 63.53
N ALA A 9 -4.33 5.08 62.75
CA ALA A 9 -3.59 5.57 61.57
C ALA A 9 -2.49 4.73 60.90
N ARG A 10 -2.65 4.52 59.58
CA ARG A 10 -1.63 4.94 58.59
C ARG A 10 -2.27 5.20 57.22
N LYS A 11 -2.24 6.47 56.82
CA LYS A 11 -2.47 6.94 55.44
C LYS A 11 -1.19 6.67 54.65
N SER A 12 -1.32 6.08 53.47
CA SER A 12 -0.37 6.24 52.38
C SER A 12 -1.15 6.43 51.09
N SER A 13 -1.21 7.68 50.67
CA SER A 13 -1.73 8.15 49.39
C SER A 13 -0.89 7.63 48.24
N LEU A 14 -1.50 6.98 47.25
CA LEU A 14 -0.95 6.83 45.92
C LEU A 14 -1.99 7.39 44.93
N ALA A 15 -1.98 8.71 44.81
CA ALA A 15 -2.57 9.39 43.68
C ALA A 15 -1.68 9.09 42.47
N VAL A 16 -2.10 8.14 41.63
CA VAL A 16 -1.53 7.97 40.29
C VAL A 16 -2.16 9.04 39.42
N ALA A 17 -1.55 10.23 39.43
CA ALA A 17 -1.80 11.24 38.42
C ALA A 17 -1.17 10.76 37.11
N ALA A 18 -1.96 10.08 36.28
CA ALA A 18 -1.59 9.81 34.90
C ALA A 18 -1.71 11.12 34.11
N CYS A 19 -0.63 11.89 34.06
CA CYS A 19 -0.45 12.93 33.06
C CYS A 19 -0.35 12.28 31.68
N VAL A 20 -1.50 12.12 31.02
CA VAL A 20 -1.54 11.91 29.57
C VAL A 20 -1.20 13.26 28.93
N LEU A 21 0.10 13.50 28.72
CA LEU A 21 0.57 14.50 27.77
C LEU A 21 0.18 13.99 26.38
N ALA A 22 -0.99 14.41 25.91
CA ALA A 22 -1.32 14.38 24.51
C ALA A 22 -0.32 15.29 23.78
N LEU A 23 0.78 14.71 23.30
CA LEU A 23 1.60 15.29 22.26
C LEU A 23 0.74 15.30 20.98
N THR A 24 -0.10 16.31 20.84
CA THR A 24 -0.65 16.69 19.55
C THR A 24 0.54 17.15 18.72
N MET A 25 1.14 16.24 17.96
CA MET A 25 1.93 16.64 16.79
C MET A 25 0.96 17.24 15.77
N THR A 26 0.57 18.48 16.00
CA THR A 26 0.04 19.33 14.94
C THR A 26 1.17 19.48 13.93
N TRP A 27 1.12 18.72 12.85
CA TRP A 27 1.84 19.07 11.64
C TRP A 27 1.30 20.42 11.20
N ALA A 28 1.95 21.50 11.63
CA ALA A 28 1.71 22.81 11.08
C ALA A 28 1.94 22.69 9.57
N ALA A 29 0.97 23.15 8.78
CA ALA A 29 1.13 23.24 7.34
C ALA A 29 2.46 23.95 7.05
N PRO A 30 3.32 23.42 6.18
CA PRO A 30 4.56 24.09 5.84
C PRO A 30 4.22 25.47 5.31
N SER A 31 4.78 26.51 5.94
CA SER A 31 4.66 27.90 5.47
C SER A 31 5.02 28.00 3.99
N GLU A 32 4.43 28.96 3.26
CA GLU A 32 4.77 29.22 1.85
C GLU A 32 6.29 29.28 1.64
N SER A 33 7.02 29.85 2.61
CA SER A 33 8.48 29.96 2.59
C SER A 33 9.21 28.61 2.66
N MET A 34 8.68 27.59 3.35
CA MET A 34 9.24 26.22 3.33
C MET A 34 8.91 25.48 2.01
N ARG A 35 7.76 25.78 1.39
CA ARG A 35 7.41 25.25 0.06
C ARG A 35 8.32 25.82 -1.01
N THR A 36 8.66 27.11 -0.99
CA THR A 36 9.59 27.71 -1.95
C THR A 36 11.00 27.08 -1.84
N VAL A 37 11.46 26.80 -0.62
CA VAL A 37 12.78 26.17 -0.37
C VAL A 37 12.77 24.67 -0.70
N ALA A 38 11.65 23.96 -0.49
CA ALA A 38 11.51 22.55 -0.87
C ALA A 38 11.29 22.35 -2.39
N GLN A 39 10.62 23.29 -3.06
CA GLN A 39 10.49 23.35 -4.52
C GLN A 39 11.83 23.64 -5.21
N THR A 40 12.82 24.18 -4.49
CA THR A 40 14.13 24.59 -5.04
C THR A 40 15.31 23.76 -4.54
N ARG A 41 15.12 22.46 -4.26
CA ARG A 41 16.27 21.55 -4.40
C ARG A 41 16.62 21.47 -5.87
N ALA A 42 17.53 22.35 -6.29
CA ALA A 42 18.04 22.42 -7.66
C ALA A 42 18.33 21.00 -8.18
N GLY A 43 17.54 20.55 -9.15
CA GLY A 43 17.71 19.24 -9.79
C GLY A 43 16.64 18.18 -9.52
N CYS A 44 15.73 18.33 -8.54
CA CYS A 44 14.59 17.41 -8.40
C CYS A 44 13.50 17.68 -9.45
N VAL A 45 12.74 16.64 -9.79
CA VAL A 45 11.51 16.74 -10.58
C VAL A 45 10.43 17.34 -9.67
N SER A 46 9.83 18.44 -10.11
CA SER A 46 8.91 19.26 -9.30
C SER A 46 7.51 19.39 -9.90
N THR A 47 7.36 19.10 -11.19
CA THR A 47 6.07 19.15 -11.89
C THR A 47 5.72 17.82 -12.57
N PRO A 48 4.43 17.55 -12.84
CA PRO A 48 4.01 16.40 -13.63
C PRO A 48 4.69 16.32 -15.02
N ALA A 49 4.81 17.45 -15.71
CA ALA A 49 5.47 17.52 -17.03
C ALA A 49 6.98 17.20 -16.97
N GLU A 50 7.68 17.67 -15.93
CA GLU A 50 9.07 17.30 -15.69
C GLU A 50 9.21 15.80 -15.39
N TYR A 51 8.24 15.22 -14.68
CA TYR A 51 8.21 13.79 -14.39
C TYR A 51 8.03 12.97 -15.66
N LEU A 52 7.07 13.34 -16.52
CA LEU A 52 6.89 12.71 -17.82
C LEU A 52 8.17 12.79 -18.68
N THR A 53 8.83 13.96 -18.66
CA THR A 53 10.10 14.13 -19.36
C THR A 53 11.18 13.18 -18.83
N ALA A 54 11.34 13.09 -17.50
CA ALA A 54 12.28 12.17 -16.87
C ALA A 54 11.93 10.69 -17.17
N TRP A 55 10.65 10.35 -17.14
CA TRP A 55 10.14 9.02 -17.49
C TRP A 55 10.49 8.61 -18.92
N ASN A 56 10.23 9.48 -19.89
CA ASN A 56 10.50 9.24 -21.30
C ASN A 56 12.01 9.11 -21.57
N ASN A 57 12.82 9.94 -20.92
CA ASN A 57 14.28 9.89 -21.01
C ASN A 57 14.91 8.78 -20.14
N ARG A 58 14.10 8.00 -19.41
CA ARG A 58 14.54 6.97 -18.46
C ARG A 58 15.55 7.51 -17.44
N GLN A 59 15.32 8.71 -16.91
CA GLN A 59 16.22 9.38 -15.98
C GLN A 59 15.79 9.12 -14.54
N ILE A 60 16.72 8.66 -13.71
CA ILE A 60 16.51 8.58 -12.26
C ILE A 60 16.83 9.95 -11.66
N ARG A 61 15.84 10.59 -11.08
CA ARG A 61 15.96 11.91 -10.41
C ARG A 61 15.20 11.85 -9.09
N CYS A 62 15.60 12.69 -8.13
CA CYS A 62 14.77 12.92 -6.96
C CYS A 62 13.44 13.56 -7.37
N VAL A 63 12.39 13.34 -6.57
CA VAL A 63 11.03 13.84 -6.84
C VAL A 63 10.56 14.68 -5.66
N SER A 64 9.99 15.84 -5.97
CA SER A 64 9.41 16.77 -5.01
C SER A 64 8.39 16.09 -4.10
N PRO A 65 8.37 16.38 -2.79
CA PRO A 65 7.39 15.82 -1.86
C PRO A 65 5.94 16.26 -2.16
N PHE A 66 5.73 17.17 -3.12
CA PHE A 66 4.42 17.64 -3.56
C PHE A 66 3.90 16.96 -4.83
N LEU A 67 4.63 15.96 -5.35
CA LEU A 67 4.15 15.11 -6.43
C LEU A 67 3.65 13.77 -5.86
N PHE A 68 2.48 13.38 -6.34
CA PHE A 68 1.79 12.16 -5.97
C PHE A 68 1.47 11.36 -7.23
N ALA A 69 1.13 10.09 -7.04
CA ALA A 69 0.76 9.23 -8.13
C ALA A 69 -0.40 8.31 -7.77
N THR A 70 -1.26 8.00 -8.73
CA THR A 70 -2.28 6.97 -8.58
C THR A 70 -2.35 6.18 -9.88
N THR A 71 -2.51 4.86 -9.77
CA THR A 71 -2.84 4.02 -10.92
C THR A 71 -4.36 3.95 -11.05
N HIS A 72 -4.87 4.08 -12.26
CA HIS A 72 -6.32 4.05 -12.51
C HIS A 72 -6.62 3.35 -13.84
N PRO A 73 -7.84 2.80 -14.02
CA PRO A 73 -8.28 2.32 -15.31
C PRO A 73 -8.21 3.42 -16.37
N ARG A 74 -7.74 3.07 -17.57
CA ARG A 74 -7.65 4.00 -18.70
C ARG A 74 -9.00 4.65 -19.00
N GLY A 75 -8.99 5.96 -19.19
CA GLY A 75 -10.19 6.74 -19.45
C GLY A 75 -11.03 7.08 -18.20
N SER A 76 -10.55 6.72 -17.01
CA SER A 76 -11.14 7.21 -15.75
C SER A 76 -11.02 8.73 -15.67
N THR A 77 -12.06 9.38 -15.14
CA THR A 77 -12.13 10.84 -14.96
C THR A 77 -11.84 11.28 -13.53
N THR A 78 -11.66 10.33 -12.62
CA THR A 78 -11.36 10.54 -11.19
C THR A 78 -10.11 9.77 -10.79
N LEU A 79 -9.44 10.24 -9.73
CA LEU A 79 -8.24 9.60 -9.18
C LEU A 79 -8.47 8.13 -8.80
N TYR A 80 -9.68 7.83 -8.34
CA TYR A 80 -10.10 6.51 -7.90
C TYR A 80 -11.60 6.32 -8.20
N PRO A 81 -12.16 5.09 -8.25
CA PRO A 81 -13.56 4.90 -8.63
C PRO A 81 -14.51 5.81 -7.82
N SER A 82 -15.42 6.51 -8.50
CA SER A 82 -16.13 7.68 -7.96
C SER A 82 -16.96 7.42 -6.71
N GLY A 83 -17.39 6.18 -6.47
CA GLY A 83 -18.09 5.82 -5.23
C GLY A 83 -17.21 5.88 -3.98
N PHE A 84 -15.88 5.91 -4.12
CA PHE A 84 -14.97 5.94 -2.97
C PHE A 84 -14.85 7.33 -2.36
N TRP A 85 -14.86 7.41 -1.03
CA TRP A 85 -14.66 8.68 -0.31
C TRP A 85 -13.22 9.19 -0.41
N TYR A 86 -12.25 8.29 -0.24
CA TYR A 86 -10.82 8.58 -0.39
C TYR A 86 -10.23 7.78 -1.56
N ALA A 87 -9.33 8.43 -2.29
CA ALA A 87 -8.46 7.82 -3.30
C ALA A 87 -7.15 7.34 -2.67
N TRP A 88 -6.60 6.24 -3.19
CA TRP A 88 -5.28 5.75 -2.82
C TRP A 88 -4.19 6.42 -3.67
N GLY A 89 -3.10 6.84 -3.03
CA GLY A 89 -2.00 7.53 -3.69
C GLY A 89 -0.63 7.03 -3.23
N GLY A 90 0.33 7.04 -4.15
CA GLY A 90 1.74 6.83 -3.89
C GLY A 90 2.48 8.14 -3.63
N SER A 91 3.50 8.07 -2.77
CA SER A 91 4.36 9.21 -2.45
C SER A 91 5.36 9.58 -3.55
N ASN A 92 6.05 10.71 -3.38
CA ASN A 92 7.23 11.06 -4.16
C ASN A 92 8.32 9.97 -4.13
N THR A 93 8.49 9.27 -3.01
CA THR A 93 9.44 8.15 -2.93
C THR A 93 9.03 6.96 -3.80
N ASN A 94 7.72 6.78 -4.05
CA ASN A 94 7.22 5.78 -4.99
C ASN A 94 7.53 6.22 -6.43
N LEU A 95 7.27 7.49 -6.76
CA LEU A 95 7.62 8.07 -8.06
C LEU A 95 9.12 7.93 -8.39
N GLU A 96 10.01 8.17 -7.43
CA GLU A 96 11.45 7.91 -7.60
C GLU A 96 11.73 6.44 -7.93
N ARG A 97 11.05 5.51 -7.26
CA ARG A 97 11.17 4.07 -7.51
C ARG A 97 10.63 3.68 -8.88
N TYR A 98 9.58 4.33 -9.35
CA TYR A 98 9.04 4.09 -10.69
C TYR A 98 10.00 4.57 -11.79
N LEU A 99 10.71 5.69 -11.58
CA LEU A 99 11.80 6.10 -12.48
C LEU A 99 12.94 5.06 -12.49
N VAL A 100 13.25 4.44 -11.35
CA VAL A 100 14.20 3.31 -11.30
C VAL A 100 13.69 2.10 -12.09
N LEU A 101 12.41 1.71 -11.95
CA LEU A 101 11.82 0.63 -12.76
C LEU A 101 11.90 0.95 -14.24
N ARG A 102 11.54 2.18 -14.63
CA ARG A 102 11.58 2.63 -16.01
C ARG A 102 12.99 2.61 -16.58
N ARG A 103 14.01 2.94 -15.78
CA ARG A 103 15.43 2.82 -16.16
C ARG A 103 15.87 1.37 -16.34
N LEU A 104 15.52 0.48 -15.40
CA LEU A 104 15.96 -0.91 -15.38
C LEU A 104 15.26 -1.78 -16.43
N TYR A 105 13.97 -1.54 -16.66
CA TYR A 105 13.10 -2.41 -17.44
C TYR A 105 12.41 -1.68 -18.59
N GLY A 106 12.86 -0.49 -18.99
CA GLY A 106 12.21 0.30 -20.06
C GLY A 106 12.13 -0.42 -21.41
N ASP A 107 13.00 -1.41 -21.67
CA ASP A 107 12.96 -2.26 -22.87
C ASP A 107 12.04 -3.50 -22.71
N ASN A 108 11.45 -3.68 -21.54
CA ASN A 108 10.39 -4.64 -21.25
C ASN A 108 9.23 -3.91 -20.54
N PRO A 109 8.40 -3.16 -21.29
CA PRO A 109 7.34 -2.34 -20.72
C PRO A 109 6.38 -3.09 -19.76
N PRO A 110 6.00 -4.37 -20.01
CA PRO A 110 5.22 -5.16 -19.05
C PRO A 110 5.85 -5.28 -17.67
N LYS A 111 7.18 -5.40 -17.56
CA LYS A 111 7.87 -5.40 -16.25
C LYS A 111 7.80 -4.04 -15.56
N VAL A 112 7.69 -2.94 -16.29
CA VAL A 112 7.51 -1.61 -15.70
C VAL A 112 6.08 -1.47 -15.17
N GLY A 113 5.08 -1.71 -16.02
CA GLY A 113 3.67 -1.57 -15.65
C GLY A 113 3.28 -2.49 -14.49
N ILE A 114 3.50 -3.80 -14.65
CA ILE A 114 3.22 -4.78 -13.58
C ILE A 114 4.11 -4.57 -12.35
N GLY A 115 5.34 -4.07 -12.54
CA GLY A 115 6.22 -3.68 -11.45
C GLY A 115 5.61 -2.59 -10.58
N ILE A 116 5.01 -1.57 -11.20
CA ILE A 116 4.31 -0.48 -10.51
C ILE A 116 3.07 -1.01 -9.78
N LEU A 117 2.20 -1.77 -10.46
CA LEU A 117 0.99 -2.34 -9.88
C LEU A 117 1.30 -3.27 -8.69
N SER A 118 2.33 -4.10 -8.82
CA SER A 118 2.83 -4.93 -7.71
C SER A 118 3.33 -4.06 -6.56
N TYR A 119 4.05 -2.98 -6.87
CA TYR A 119 4.60 -2.06 -5.87
C TYR A 119 3.53 -1.27 -5.11
N VAL A 120 2.36 -1.00 -5.71
CA VAL A 120 1.21 -0.38 -5.02
C VAL A 120 0.25 -1.41 -4.40
N GLY A 121 0.59 -2.70 -4.42
CA GLY A 121 -0.19 -3.71 -3.70
C GLY A 121 -1.44 -4.21 -4.42
N PHE A 122 -1.48 -4.20 -5.76
CA PHE A 122 -2.59 -4.82 -6.49
C PHE A 122 -2.59 -6.35 -6.34
N PRO A 123 -3.76 -6.97 -6.07
CA PRO A 123 -3.92 -8.41 -6.12
C PRO A 123 -4.07 -8.92 -7.57
N ASP A 124 -4.09 -10.25 -7.73
CA ASP A 124 -4.48 -10.96 -8.96
C ASP A 124 -3.74 -10.51 -10.25
N LEU A 125 -2.47 -10.10 -10.12
CA LEU A 125 -1.67 -9.56 -11.23
C LEU A 125 -1.34 -10.60 -12.30
N GLU A 126 -1.57 -11.88 -12.04
CA GLU A 126 -1.43 -12.94 -13.04
C GLU A 126 -2.51 -12.84 -14.11
N SER A 127 -3.74 -12.46 -13.75
CA SER A 127 -4.91 -12.39 -14.64
C SER A 127 -5.31 -10.95 -14.98
N TYR A 128 -4.87 -9.95 -14.19
CA TYR A 128 -5.26 -8.56 -14.36
C TYR A 128 -4.99 -8.01 -15.77
N ASP A 129 -6.02 -7.68 -16.55
CA ASP A 129 -5.90 -7.26 -17.95
C ASP A 129 -6.55 -5.89 -18.23
N THR A 130 -7.04 -5.22 -17.19
CA THR A 130 -7.64 -3.89 -17.31
C THR A 130 -6.59 -2.88 -17.77
N PRO A 131 -6.78 -2.19 -18.92
CA PRO A 131 -5.90 -1.12 -19.34
C PRO A 131 -5.75 -0.07 -18.24
N THR A 132 -4.51 0.23 -17.86
CA THR A 132 -4.20 1.04 -16.68
C THR A 132 -3.21 2.13 -17.04
N ASP A 133 -3.42 3.30 -16.47
CA ASP A 133 -2.52 4.43 -16.58
C ASP A 133 -2.00 4.82 -15.19
N LEU A 134 -0.84 5.48 -15.16
CA LEU A 134 -0.26 6.12 -13.98
C LEU A 134 -0.46 7.63 -14.12
N ALA A 135 -1.37 8.17 -13.32
CA ALA A 135 -1.49 9.60 -13.14
C ALA A 135 -0.38 10.09 -12.21
N VAL A 136 0.31 11.17 -12.59
CA VAL A 136 1.25 11.90 -11.74
C VAL A 136 0.77 13.33 -11.62
N TYR A 137 0.58 13.81 -10.40
CA TYR A 137 -0.15 15.06 -10.16
C TYR A 137 0.36 15.84 -8.96
N THR A 138 -0.02 17.11 -8.92
CA THR A 138 0.03 17.95 -7.72
C THR A 138 -1.37 18.07 -7.12
N LEU A 139 -1.45 18.38 -5.83
CA LEU A 139 -2.71 18.59 -5.13
C LEU A 139 -3.00 20.08 -4.91
N PRO A 140 -4.27 20.48 -4.80
CA PRO A 140 -4.63 21.80 -4.28
C PRO A 140 -3.98 22.07 -2.91
N GLN A 141 -3.70 23.34 -2.62
CA GLN A 141 -2.84 23.70 -1.49
C GLN A 141 -3.40 23.34 -0.11
N ASP A 142 -4.72 23.27 0.00
CA ASP A 142 -5.52 22.97 1.18
C ASP A 142 -5.74 21.47 1.41
N ILE A 143 -5.42 20.64 0.42
CA ILE A 143 -5.56 19.19 0.52
C ILE A 143 -4.34 18.59 1.22
N GLN A 144 -4.63 17.84 2.29
CA GLN A 144 -3.65 17.07 3.02
C GLN A 144 -3.81 15.59 2.72
N VAL A 145 -2.69 14.94 2.38
CA VAL A 145 -2.62 13.49 2.29
C VAL A 145 -2.47 12.89 3.70
N GLN A 146 -3.04 11.71 3.91
CA GLN A 146 -3.04 11.04 5.21
C GLN A 146 -2.44 9.64 5.07
N VAL A 147 -1.81 9.15 6.14
CA VAL A 147 -1.28 7.79 6.20
C VAL A 147 -2.44 6.84 6.49
N PRO A 148 -2.73 5.83 5.64
CA PRO A 148 -3.88 4.94 5.80
C PRO A 148 -3.65 3.91 6.91
N SER A 149 -3.46 4.39 8.13
CA SER A 149 -3.45 3.59 9.34
C SER A 149 -4.88 3.26 9.78
N PHE A 150 -5.04 2.22 10.60
CA PHE A 150 -6.38 1.90 11.12
C PHE A 150 -6.90 3.03 12.01
N GLU A 151 -6.02 3.62 12.82
CA GLU A 151 -6.30 4.79 13.66
C GLU A 151 -6.78 5.97 12.81
N GLU A 152 -6.12 6.21 11.68
CA GLU A 152 -6.52 7.27 10.75
C GLU A 152 -7.92 7.03 10.19
N TRP A 153 -8.21 5.80 9.75
CA TRP A 153 -9.55 5.46 9.28
C TRP A 153 -10.63 5.68 10.33
N PHE A 154 -10.40 5.25 11.58
CA PHE A 154 -11.40 5.46 12.63
C PHE A 154 -11.52 6.92 13.03
N ARG A 155 -10.42 7.69 13.04
CA ARG A 155 -10.47 9.15 13.22
C ARG A 155 -11.35 9.82 12.17
N LEU A 156 -11.21 9.43 10.90
CA LEU A 156 -12.03 9.93 9.79
C LEU A 156 -13.51 9.58 9.97
N LEU A 157 -13.81 8.35 10.38
CA LEU A 157 -15.18 7.92 10.65
C LEU A 157 -15.81 8.70 11.81
N ASP A 158 -15.05 8.94 12.89
CA ASP A 158 -15.52 9.74 14.03
C ASP A 158 -15.75 11.22 13.64
N GLN A 159 -14.93 11.77 12.75
CA GLN A 159 -15.12 13.13 12.24
C GLN A 159 -16.36 13.28 11.35
N GLU A 160 -16.60 12.31 10.48
CA GLU A 160 -17.71 12.36 9.53
C GLU A 160 -19.05 12.00 10.16
N PHE A 161 -19.09 10.97 11.01
CA PHE A 161 -20.34 10.42 11.54
C PHE A 161 -20.56 10.72 13.04
N GLY A 162 -19.57 11.31 13.72
CA GLY A 162 -19.59 11.49 15.16
C GLY A 162 -19.42 10.18 15.92
N ASN A 163 -19.60 10.24 17.24
CA ASN A 163 -19.52 9.06 18.09
C ASN A 163 -20.79 8.21 17.97
N THR A 164 -20.82 7.32 16.98
CA THR A 164 -21.99 6.48 16.63
C THR A 164 -22.11 5.20 17.45
N GLY A 165 -21.14 4.89 18.32
CA GLY A 165 -21.02 3.56 18.95
C GLY A 165 -20.90 2.40 17.93
N ALA A 166 -20.78 2.69 16.63
CA ALA A 166 -20.61 1.71 15.56
C ALA A 166 -19.18 1.19 15.50
N TYR A 167 -18.22 1.97 15.99
CA TYR A 167 -16.79 1.69 15.93
C TYR A 167 -16.19 1.68 17.34
N PRO A 168 -16.41 0.64 18.17
CA PRO A 168 -15.97 0.64 19.57
C PRO A 168 -14.45 0.71 19.68
N LEU A 169 -13.93 1.59 20.55
CA LEU A 169 -12.49 1.77 20.75
C LEU A 169 -11.74 0.46 21.01
N ALA A 170 -12.32 -0.46 21.80
CA ALA A 170 -11.71 -1.76 22.06
C ALA A 170 -11.44 -2.57 20.78
N ALA A 171 -12.36 -2.55 19.82
CA ALA A 171 -12.20 -3.23 18.54
C ALA A 171 -11.17 -2.56 17.63
N GLN A 172 -11.08 -1.23 17.70
CA GLN A 172 -10.03 -0.47 17.00
C GLN A 172 -8.64 -0.85 17.56
N VAL A 173 -8.50 -0.85 18.88
CA VAL A 173 -7.26 -1.24 19.59
C VAL A 173 -6.87 -2.68 19.25
N ASP A 174 -7.81 -3.63 19.31
CA ASP A 174 -7.54 -5.03 18.97
C ASP A 174 -7.03 -5.18 17.54
N LEU A 175 -7.62 -4.44 16.59
CA LEU A 175 -7.20 -4.46 15.19
C LEU A 175 -5.78 -3.90 15.01
N VAL A 176 -5.49 -2.75 15.62
CA VAL A 176 -4.14 -2.14 15.60
C VAL A 176 -3.10 -3.07 16.23
N LEU A 177 -3.43 -3.69 17.37
CA LEU A 177 -2.53 -4.63 18.05
C LEU A 177 -2.26 -5.88 17.22
N ALA A 178 -3.23 -6.36 16.45
CA ALA A 178 -3.05 -7.52 15.58
C ALA A 178 -2.00 -7.26 14.49
N TYR A 179 -1.96 -6.06 13.92
CA TYR A 179 -1.03 -5.71 12.84
C TYR A 179 0.33 -5.18 13.34
N SER A 180 0.38 -4.55 14.51
CA SER A 180 1.63 -4.01 15.08
C SER A 180 2.55 -5.06 15.72
N ARG A 181 2.06 -6.28 15.96
CA ARG A 181 2.80 -7.37 16.64
C ARG A 181 3.35 -8.44 15.68
N LEU A 182 3.46 -8.12 14.40
CA LEU A 182 4.01 -9.02 13.38
C LEU A 182 5.46 -9.42 13.70
N ARG A 183 5.72 -10.73 13.76
CA ARG A 183 7.08 -11.28 13.83
C ARG A 183 7.78 -11.19 12.45
N PRO A 184 9.12 -11.31 12.37
CA PRO A 184 9.85 -11.13 11.12
C PRO A 184 9.42 -12.00 9.92
N ASN A 185 8.78 -13.14 10.16
CA ASN A 185 8.30 -14.07 9.13
C ASN A 185 6.77 -14.10 9.00
N GLU A 186 6.06 -13.22 9.70
CA GLU A 186 4.63 -13.02 9.59
C GLU A 186 4.35 -11.81 8.72
N ASP A 187 3.27 -11.87 7.93
CA ASP A 187 2.87 -10.78 7.07
C ASP A 187 1.40 -10.40 7.28
N VAL A 188 0.99 -9.32 6.61
CA VAL A 188 -0.32 -8.70 6.74
C VAL A 188 -1.48 -9.59 6.26
N VAL A 189 -1.22 -10.49 5.31
CA VAL A 189 -2.24 -11.45 4.83
C VAL A 189 -2.42 -12.56 5.86
N GLY A 190 -1.35 -12.95 6.56
CA GLY A 190 -1.41 -13.86 7.70
C GLY A 190 -2.23 -13.26 8.86
N VAL A 191 -2.01 -12.00 9.20
CA VAL A 191 -2.82 -11.30 10.21
C VAL A 191 -4.27 -11.13 9.75
N PHE A 192 -4.51 -10.80 8.48
CA PHE A 192 -5.85 -10.76 7.92
C PHE A 192 -6.58 -12.09 8.13
N GLN A 193 -5.93 -13.23 7.86
CA GLN A 193 -6.48 -14.56 8.15
C GLN A 193 -6.79 -14.73 9.64
N THR A 194 -5.89 -14.34 10.54
CA THR A 194 -6.10 -14.48 11.99
C THR A 194 -7.29 -13.64 12.46
N VAL A 195 -7.42 -12.40 11.98
CA VAL A 195 -8.50 -11.48 12.38
C VAL A 195 -9.85 -11.89 11.78
N THR A 196 -9.86 -12.28 10.50
CA THR A 196 -11.11 -12.49 9.74
C THR A 196 -11.50 -13.95 9.58
N GLY A 197 -10.61 -14.90 9.87
CA GLY A 197 -10.75 -16.32 9.58
C GLY A 197 -10.53 -16.70 8.10
N CYS A 198 -10.53 -15.74 7.17
CA CYS A 198 -10.40 -16.00 5.74
C CYS A 198 -9.03 -16.63 5.41
N LYS A 199 -9.02 -17.87 4.91
CA LYS A 199 -7.78 -18.61 4.63
C LYS A 199 -6.92 -17.89 3.60
N ARG A 200 -5.69 -17.57 3.98
CA ARG A 200 -4.64 -16.94 3.17
C ARG A 200 -4.54 -17.57 1.77
N ALA A 201 -4.40 -18.90 1.72
CA ALA A 201 -4.20 -19.58 0.45
C ALA A 201 -5.40 -19.44 -0.51
N ALA A 202 -6.61 -19.28 0.02
CA ALA A 202 -7.80 -19.03 -0.78
C ALA A 202 -7.88 -17.56 -1.24
N LEU A 203 -7.57 -16.61 -0.36
CA LEU A 203 -7.49 -15.18 -0.69
C LEU A 203 -6.50 -14.92 -1.83
N LEU A 204 -5.30 -15.50 -1.75
CA LEU A 204 -4.24 -15.35 -2.77
C LEU A 204 -4.53 -16.10 -4.08
N ARG A 205 -5.64 -16.82 -4.18
CA ARG A 205 -6.13 -17.43 -5.43
C ARG A 205 -7.36 -16.71 -5.98
N GLY A 206 -7.69 -15.54 -5.44
CA GLY A 206 -8.86 -14.76 -5.85
C GLY A 206 -10.20 -15.45 -5.52
N GLN A 207 -10.26 -16.30 -4.49
CA GLN A 207 -11.54 -16.92 -4.11
C GLN A 207 -12.44 -15.94 -3.37
N ASP A 208 -13.74 -15.99 -3.68
CA ASP A 208 -14.75 -15.14 -3.06
C ASP A 208 -14.80 -15.30 -1.53
N LEU A 209 -14.94 -14.16 -0.86
CA LEU A 209 -15.12 -14.08 0.58
C LEU A 209 -16.37 -14.84 0.99
N SER A 210 -16.19 -15.93 1.74
CA SER A 210 -17.28 -16.82 2.11
C SER A 210 -16.91 -17.70 3.30
N PRO A 211 -17.91 -18.33 3.96
CA PRO A 211 -17.64 -19.32 5.00
C PRO A 211 -16.83 -20.51 4.46
N LYS A 212 -16.93 -20.83 3.15
CA LYS A 212 -16.19 -21.93 2.52
C LYS A 212 -14.68 -21.75 2.60
N ILE A 213 -14.21 -20.50 2.54
CA ILE A 213 -12.79 -20.18 2.70
C ILE A 213 -12.41 -19.89 4.16
N GLY A 214 -13.31 -20.09 5.11
CA GLY A 214 -13.06 -19.94 6.55
C GLY A 214 -13.34 -18.55 7.12
N CYS A 215 -13.82 -17.60 6.31
CA CYS A 215 -14.18 -16.27 6.82
C CYS A 215 -15.21 -16.38 7.95
N ASN A 216 -14.95 -15.69 9.06
CA ASN A 216 -15.78 -15.73 10.25
C ASN A 216 -17.08 -14.94 10.05
N ARG A 217 -18.07 -15.25 10.90
CA ARG A 217 -19.42 -14.67 10.80
C ARG A 217 -19.41 -13.15 10.98
N ASP A 218 -18.57 -12.63 11.88
CA ASP A 218 -18.61 -11.21 12.21
C ASP A 218 -18.06 -10.35 11.05
N PHE A 219 -16.99 -10.80 10.39
CA PHE A 219 -16.44 -10.20 9.18
C PHE A 219 -17.43 -10.23 8.02
N LEU A 220 -17.99 -11.40 7.69
CA LEU A 220 -18.94 -11.53 6.58
C LEU A 220 -20.25 -10.78 6.87
N GLY A 221 -20.71 -10.82 8.12
CA GLY A 221 -21.90 -10.08 8.55
C GLY A 221 -21.71 -8.56 8.45
N ALA A 222 -20.51 -8.06 8.74
CA ALA A 222 -20.18 -6.64 8.59
C ALA A 222 -20.22 -6.21 7.12
N ILE A 223 -19.62 -7.00 6.23
CA ILE A 223 -19.67 -6.79 4.77
C ILE A 223 -21.12 -6.77 4.29
N ALA A 224 -21.92 -7.78 4.66
CA ALA A 224 -23.32 -7.87 4.25
C ALA A 224 -24.16 -6.69 4.77
N ALA A 225 -23.93 -6.25 6.01
CA ALA A 225 -24.63 -5.11 6.59
C ALA A 225 -24.24 -3.77 5.95
N ALA A 226 -22.98 -3.61 5.53
CA ALA A 226 -22.48 -2.42 4.84
C ALA A 226 -23.10 -2.26 3.44
N GLY A 227 -23.44 -3.38 2.78
CA GLY A 227 -24.09 -3.38 1.47
C GLY A 227 -23.08 -3.34 0.31
N PRO A 228 -23.47 -2.84 -0.88
CA PRO A 228 -22.62 -2.87 -2.06
C PRO A 228 -21.33 -2.07 -1.86
N SER A 229 -20.22 -2.57 -2.43
CA SER A 229 -18.93 -1.89 -2.43
C SER A 229 -18.94 -0.73 -3.43
N PRO A 230 -18.12 0.32 -3.22
CA PRO A 230 -17.90 1.35 -4.24
C PRO A 230 -17.33 0.84 -5.58
N TYR A 231 -16.77 -0.37 -5.61
CA TYR A 231 -16.39 -1.03 -6.87
C TYR A 231 -17.58 -1.49 -7.73
N SER A 232 -18.79 -1.56 -7.17
CA SER A 232 -20.00 -1.95 -7.91
C SER A 232 -20.96 -0.76 -8.03
N THR A 233 -21.85 -0.61 -7.07
CA THR A 233 -22.90 0.43 -7.08
C THR A 233 -23.00 1.16 -5.74
N GLY A 234 -22.10 0.87 -4.80
CA GLY A 234 -22.08 1.49 -3.49
C GLY A 234 -21.37 2.85 -3.49
N GLU A 235 -21.47 3.53 -2.36
CA GLU A 235 -20.67 4.70 -2.02
C GLU A 235 -20.08 4.50 -0.63
N SER A 236 -18.83 4.91 -0.41
CA SER A 236 -18.13 4.66 0.86
C SER A 236 -18.88 5.20 2.07
N LYS A 237 -19.39 6.44 2.00
CA LYS A 237 -20.10 7.06 3.12
C LYS A 237 -21.39 6.31 3.44
N SER A 238 -22.20 6.03 2.43
CA SER A 238 -23.41 5.22 2.55
C SER A 238 -23.12 3.80 3.06
N CYS A 239 -22.01 3.20 2.64
CA CYS A 239 -21.55 1.89 3.07
C CYS A 239 -21.23 1.87 4.58
N PHE A 240 -20.52 2.88 5.10
CA PHE A 240 -20.26 3.03 6.54
C PHE A 240 -21.53 3.29 7.35
N GLN A 241 -22.43 4.16 6.86
CA GLN A 241 -23.72 4.42 7.49
C GLN A 241 -24.62 3.17 7.53
N ASN A 242 -24.61 2.36 6.48
CA ASN A 242 -25.33 1.09 6.43
C ASN A 242 -24.80 0.11 7.46
N PHE A 243 -23.48 -0.02 7.59
CA PHE A 243 -22.89 -0.84 8.65
C PHE A 243 -23.35 -0.36 10.03
N ALA A 244 -23.22 0.94 10.31
CA ALA A 244 -23.60 1.53 11.59
C ALA A 244 -25.09 1.29 11.94
N SER A 245 -25.97 1.43 10.94
CA SER A 245 -27.41 1.32 11.13
C SER A 245 -27.95 -0.11 11.08
N ARG A 246 -27.32 -1.02 10.33
CA ARG A 246 -27.86 -2.37 10.03
C ARG A 246 -27.12 -3.50 10.73
N TYR A 247 -25.85 -3.33 11.09
CA TYR A 247 -25.10 -4.41 11.72
C TYR A 247 -25.56 -4.65 13.16
N ARG A 248 -25.88 -5.92 13.47
CA ARG A 248 -26.36 -6.37 14.79
C ARG A 248 -25.44 -7.39 15.46
N GLY A 249 -24.34 -7.75 14.80
CA GLY A 249 -23.35 -8.69 15.31
C GLY A 249 -22.38 -8.05 16.31
N ALA A 250 -21.36 -8.82 16.71
CA ALA A 250 -20.30 -8.32 17.58
C ALA A 250 -19.43 -7.34 16.80
N LYS A 251 -19.36 -6.08 17.25
CA LYS A 251 -18.50 -5.03 16.67
C LYS A 251 -17.05 -5.21 17.13
N ASN A 252 -16.44 -6.35 16.81
CA ASN A 252 -15.05 -6.69 17.13
C ASN A 252 -14.09 -6.35 15.97
N ALA A 253 -12.79 -6.67 16.14
CA ALA A 253 -11.78 -6.41 15.12
C ALA A 253 -12.10 -7.04 13.75
N ALA A 254 -12.76 -8.21 13.72
CA ALA A 254 -13.17 -8.85 12.47
C ALA A 254 -14.25 -8.04 11.74
N ALA A 255 -15.26 -7.55 12.47
CA ALA A 255 -16.29 -6.68 11.91
C ALA A 255 -15.70 -5.35 11.41
N MET A 256 -14.79 -4.74 12.19
CA MET A 256 -14.09 -3.52 11.79
C MET A 256 -13.25 -3.73 10.52
N ARG A 257 -12.55 -4.86 10.44
CA ARG A 257 -11.79 -5.23 9.24
C ARG A 257 -12.69 -5.41 8.03
N GLY A 258 -13.87 -5.99 8.21
CA GLY A 258 -14.87 -6.21 7.17
C GLY A 258 -15.47 -4.92 6.62
N VAL A 259 -15.85 -3.98 7.49
CA VAL A 259 -16.41 -2.70 7.02
C VAL A 259 -15.36 -1.85 6.30
N LEU A 260 -14.11 -1.81 6.77
CA LEU A 260 -13.02 -1.12 6.06
C LEU A 260 -12.69 -1.77 4.72
N TYR A 261 -12.68 -3.11 4.66
CA TYR A 261 -12.51 -3.86 3.41
C TYR A 261 -13.61 -3.47 2.40
N GLN A 262 -14.87 -3.48 2.83
CA GLN A 262 -16.01 -3.27 1.94
C GLN A 262 -16.13 -1.83 1.45
N CYS A 263 -15.93 -0.87 2.36
CA CYS A 263 -16.30 0.52 2.11
C CYS A 263 -15.14 1.37 1.57
N GLN A 264 -13.88 0.96 1.73
CA GLN A 264 -12.75 1.84 1.40
C GLN A 264 -11.53 1.13 0.79
N ASP A 265 -11.74 -0.06 0.23
CA ASP A 265 -10.70 -0.90 -0.37
C ASP A 265 -9.48 -1.11 0.54
N VAL A 266 -9.74 -1.26 1.84
CA VAL A 266 -8.70 -1.70 2.76
C VAL A 266 -8.57 -3.21 2.58
N GLY A 267 -8.04 -3.66 1.44
CA GLY A 267 -7.96 -5.08 1.05
C GLY A 267 -7.02 -5.91 1.93
N TYR A 268 -6.94 -7.23 1.73
CA TYR A 268 -6.11 -8.12 2.55
C TYR A 268 -4.58 -7.88 2.43
N LEU A 269 -4.15 -7.11 1.42
CA LEU A 269 -2.78 -6.64 1.26
C LEU A 269 -2.50 -5.33 2.01
N ASN A 270 -3.52 -4.62 2.48
CA ASN A 270 -3.34 -3.40 3.24
C ASN A 270 -2.65 -3.68 4.58
N THR A 271 -1.67 -2.84 4.89
CA THR A 271 -0.79 -3.01 6.04
C THR A 271 -1.23 -2.28 7.30
N GLY A 272 -2.13 -1.30 7.17
CA GLY A 272 -2.53 -0.41 8.27
C GLY A 272 -1.40 0.49 8.79
N VAL A 273 -0.28 0.63 8.06
CA VAL A 273 0.87 1.47 8.47
C VAL A 273 1.37 2.40 7.35
N GLY A 274 0.60 2.56 6.28
CA GLY A 274 0.94 3.41 5.13
C GLY A 274 2.17 2.97 4.35
N LEU A 275 2.41 1.66 4.33
CA LEU A 275 3.34 1.03 3.39
C LEU A 275 2.56 0.05 2.53
N GLY A 276 2.86 0.01 1.24
CA GLY A 276 2.33 -1.04 0.38
C GLY A 276 2.93 -2.39 0.72
N TYR A 277 2.23 -3.44 0.35
CA TYR A 277 2.67 -4.83 0.49
C TYR A 277 2.14 -5.66 -0.67
N ASN A 278 2.95 -6.62 -1.14
CA ASN A 278 2.49 -7.58 -2.11
C ASN A 278 3.13 -8.96 -1.90
N THR A 279 2.40 -10.03 -2.21
CA THR A 279 2.93 -11.40 -2.16
C THR A 279 3.76 -11.78 -3.38
N TYR A 280 3.68 -11.02 -4.48
CA TYR A 280 4.56 -11.18 -5.64
C TYR A 280 5.99 -10.77 -5.34
N ALA A 281 6.89 -11.08 -6.27
CA ALA A 281 8.27 -10.64 -6.20
C ALA A 281 8.33 -9.11 -6.24
N ASN A 282 8.97 -8.51 -5.23
CA ASN A 282 9.35 -7.11 -5.27
C ASN A 282 10.37 -6.90 -6.42
N PRO A 283 10.11 -5.98 -7.37
CA PRO A 283 10.95 -5.80 -8.55
C PRO A 283 12.38 -5.32 -8.23
N PHE A 284 12.64 -4.81 -7.03
CA PHE A 284 13.95 -4.29 -6.64
C PHE A 284 14.85 -5.29 -5.90
N VAL A 285 14.34 -6.48 -5.58
CA VAL A 285 15.05 -7.44 -4.70
C VAL A 285 15.83 -8.50 -5.51
N CYS A 286 15.62 -8.59 -6.82
CA CYS A 286 16.31 -9.53 -7.73
C CYS A 286 16.31 -10.98 -7.22
N LYS A 287 15.20 -11.44 -6.63
CA LYS A 287 15.00 -12.82 -6.18
C LYS A 287 13.58 -13.29 -6.52
N PRO A 288 13.37 -14.59 -6.72
CA PRO A 288 12.02 -15.17 -6.76
C PRO A 288 11.21 -14.80 -5.52
N ALA A 289 9.89 -14.64 -5.66
CA ALA A 289 9.00 -14.23 -4.57
C ALA A 289 9.18 -15.11 -3.33
N VAL A 290 9.27 -16.44 -3.52
CA VAL A 290 9.46 -17.43 -2.45
C VAL A 290 10.79 -17.31 -1.69
N LYS A 291 11.79 -16.60 -2.25
CA LYS A 291 13.11 -16.36 -1.64
C LYS A 291 13.24 -14.94 -1.07
N GLN A 292 12.21 -14.11 -1.18
CA GLN A 292 12.17 -12.79 -0.56
C GLN A 292 11.63 -12.91 0.86
N THR A 293 12.26 -12.20 1.80
CA THR A 293 11.73 -12.08 3.16
C THR A 293 10.43 -11.28 3.16
N VAL A 294 9.64 -11.37 4.24
CA VAL A 294 8.44 -10.53 4.38
C VAL A 294 8.79 -9.04 4.29
N LEU A 295 9.87 -8.61 4.97
CA LEU A 295 10.33 -7.23 4.92
C LEU A 295 10.66 -6.76 3.50
N GLN A 296 11.20 -7.65 2.66
CA GLN A 296 11.50 -7.35 1.26
C GLN A 296 10.26 -7.17 0.39
N ARG A 297 9.10 -7.62 0.86
CA ARG A 297 7.80 -7.51 0.18
C ARG A 297 7.00 -6.27 0.57
N TYR A 298 7.41 -5.56 1.60
CA TYR A 298 6.94 -4.19 1.83
C TYR A 298 7.52 -3.27 0.76
N THR A 299 6.71 -2.32 0.30
CA THR A 299 6.99 -1.51 -0.87
C THR A 299 7.08 -0.02 -0.49
N GLY A 300 6.45 0.85 -1.28
CA GLY A 300 6.52 2.29 -1.12
C GLY A 300 5.60 2.80 -0.03
N ARG A 301 5.65 4.10 0.20
CA ARG A 301 4.70 4.77 1.09
C ARG A 301 3.38 4.97 0.36
N GLU A 302 2.31 4.67 1.07
CA GLU A 302 0.94 4.85 0.60
C GLU A 302 0.28 5.95 1.40
N PHE A 303 -0.59 6.67 0.71
CA PHE A 303 -1.41 7.72 1.27
C PHE A 303 -2.85 7.54 0.82
N ILE A 304 -3.74 8.19 1.56
CA ILE A 304 -5.10 8.47 1.14
C ILE A 304 -5.31 9.97 1.04
N LEU A 305 -6.16 10.37 0.12
CA LEU A 305 -6.58 11.75 -0.08
C LEU A 305 -8.04 11.80 -0.52
N PRO A 306 -8.76 12.93 -0.35
CA PRO A 306 -10.12 13.05 -0.86
C PRO A 306 -10.18 12.62 -2.32
N ASN A 307 -11.15 11.77 -2.66
CA ASN A 307 -11.32 11.36 -4.04
C ASN A 307 -11.83 12.56 -4.86
N MET A 308 -11.20 12.81 -6.01
CA MET A 308 -11.46 14.00 -6.82
C MET A 308 -11.34 13.68 -8.30
N ALA A 309 -11.97 14.52 -9.11
CA ALA A 309 -11.85 14.44 -10.55
C ALA A 309 -10.50 14.97 -11.04
N PHE A 310 -9.98 14.42 -12.13
CA PHE A 310 -8.70 14.87 -12.71
C PHE A 310 -8.73 16.35 -13.11
N ASN A 311 -9.89 16.87 -13.51
CA ASN A 311 -10.07 18.28 -13.87
C ASN A 311 -10.11 19.23 -12.66
N GLU A 312 -10.14 18.72 -11.43
CA GLU A 312 -10.04 19.50 -10.19
C GLU A 312 -8.58 19.62 -9.72
N LEU A 313 -7.65 18.87 -10.33
CA LEU A 313 -6.23 18.93 -10.01
C LEU A 313 -5.58 20.15 -10.65
N PRO A 314 -4.65 20.84 -9.95
CA PRO A 314 -3.89 21.96 -10.53
C PRO A 314 -3.07 21.56 -11.76
N SER A 315 -2.52 20.34 -11.76
CA SER A 315 -1.76 19.78 -12.88
C SER A 315 -1.64 18.26 -12.72
N TYR A 316 -1.76 17.55 -13.84
CA TYR A 316 -1.47 16.13 -13.91
C TYR A 316 -0.97 15.73 -15.30
N VAL A 317 -0.35 14.56 -15.38
CA VAL A 317 -0.07 13.84 -16.63
C VAL A 317 -0.46 12.38 -16.43
N ASP A 318 -0.94 11.74 -17.49
CA ASP A 318 -1.21 10.30 -17.50
C ASP A 318 -0.16 9.57 -18.33
N ILE A 319 0.38 8.50 -17.76
CA ILE A 319 1.37 7.64 -18.39
C ILE A 319 0.75 6.27 -18.60
N GLU A 320 0.55 5.89 -19.85
CA GLU A 320 0.08 4.54 -20.18
C GLU A 320 1.06 3.48 -19.66
N LEU A 321 0.51 2.52 -18.91
CA LEU A 321 1.26 1.35 -18.46
C LEU A 321 0.94 0.15 -19.37
N ASP A 322 1.94 -0.29 -20.12
CA ASP A 322 1.86 -1.59 -20.79
C ASP A 322 1.96 -2.69 -19.73
N LEU A 323 0.91 -3.51 -19.62
CA LEU A 323 0.82 -4.61 -18.67
C LEU A 323 1.21 -5.96 -19.31
N GLY A 324 1.39 -5.99 -20.64
CA GLY A 324 1.57 -7.20 -21.42
C GLY A 324 0.43 -8.21 -21.25
N LYS A 325 0.61 -9.39 -21.85
CA LYS A 325 -0.36 -10.49 -21.73
C LYS A 325 -0.21 -11.18 -20.37
N PRO A 326 -1.31 -11.45 -19.64
CA PRO A 326 -1.35 -12.21 -18.38
C PRO A 326 -0.35 -13.39 -18.30
N PHE A 327 -0.42 -14.32 -19.26
CA PHE A 327 0.41 -15.53 -19.29
C PHE A 327 1.92 -15.30 -19.52
N LYS A 328 2.35 -14.07 -19.83
CA LYS A 328 3.77 -13.70 -20.01
C LYS A 328 4.40 -13.08 -18.76
N ARG A 329 3.69 -13.06 -17.63
CA ARG A 329 4.13 -12.39 -16.39
C ARG A 329 4.82 -13.30 -15.38
N GLY A 330 5.56 -14.32 -15.86
CA GLY A 330 6.26 -15.27 -14.98
C GLY A 330 7.22 -14.62 -13.98
N PHE A 331 7.71 -13.41 -14.29
CA PHE A 331 8.56 -12.61 -13.40
C PHE A 331 7.89 -12.20 -12.08
N LEU A 332 6.56 -12.22 -11.97
CA LEU A 332 5.84 -12.03 -10.71
C LEU A 332 6.25 -13.05 -9.65
N TYR A 333 6.67 -14.24 -10.06
CA TYR A 333 7.09 -15.31 -9.15
C TYR A 333 8.59 -15.60 -9.23
N SER A 334 9.16 -15.64 -10.44
CA SER A 334 10.58 -15.93 -10.64
C SER A 334 11.49 -14.75 -10.29
N GLY A 335 10.93 -13.55 -10.16
CA GLY A 335 11.66 -12.30 -9.92
C GLY A 335 11.94 -11.53 -11.20
N TYR A 336 12.27 -10.24 -11.04
CA TYR A 336 12.40 -9.32 -12.18
C TYR A 336 13.79 -9.35 -12.84
N CYS A 337 14.82 -9.78 -12.11
CA CYS A 337 16.22 -9.81 -12.56
C CYS A 337 16.59 -11.21 -13.07
N GLY A 338 16.60 -11.38 -14.41
CA GLY A 338 16.83 -12.65 -15.12
C GLY A 338 15.52 -13.27 -15.66
N ILE A 339 15.46 -13.96 -16.80
CA ILE A 339 16.36 -14.17 -17.94
C ILE A 339 15.76 -13.37 -19.12
N GLY A 340 16.60 -12.71 -19.91
CA GLY A 340 16.14 -12.06 -21.14
C GLY A 340 15.48 -13.08 -22.06
N ASP A 341 14.39 -12.71 -22.71
CA ASP A 341 13.81 -13.45 -23.81
C ASP A 341 14.86 -13.58 -24.92
N ARG A 342 15.74 -14.59 -24.84
CA ARG A 342 16.18 -15.24 -26.07
C ARG A 342 14.92 -15.88 -26.60
N GLY A 343 14.41 -15.28 -27.68
CA GLY A 343 13.11 -15.58 -28.22
C GLY A 343 12.85 -17.08 -28.34
N CYS A 344 11.58 -17.44 -28.25
CA CYS A 344 11.06 -18.63 -28.88
C CYS A 344 11.39 -18.58 -30.38
N ALA A 345 12.61 -18.93 -30.75
CA ALA A 345 12.93 -19.46 -32.06
C ALA A 345 12.60 -20.94 -31.98
N SER A 346 11.51 -21.29 -32.65
CA SER A 346 11.12 -22.64 -33.01
C SER A 346 12.31 -23.54 -33.32
N ALA A 347 12.27 -24.74 -32.74
CA ALA A 347 13.12 -25.87 -33.07
C ALA A 347 13.13 -26.09 -34.60
N GLY A 348 14.30 -25.88 -35.22
CA GLY A 348 14.65 -26.43 -36.51
C GLY A 348 15.70 -27.52 -36.29
N SER A 349 15.33 -28.76 -36.56
CA SER A 349 16.23 -29.90 -36.64
C SER A 349 17.39 -29.65 -37.58
N ALA A 350 18.62 -29.90 -37.13
CA ALA A 350 19.68 -30.45 -37.96
C ALA A 350 20.74 -31.13 -37.09
N SER A 351 20.92 -32.41 -37.36
CA SER A 351 21.95 -33.34 -36.92
C SER A 351 23.39 -32.88 -37.23
N GLY A 352 24.37 -33.28 -36.39
CA GLY A 352 25.76 -33.44 -36.86
C GLY A 352 26.87 -33.25 -35.82
N SER A 353 27.38 -34.39 -35.33
CA SER A 353 28.79 -34.74 -35.04
C SER A 353 29.73 -33.82 -34.22
N GLU A 354 30.20 -34.41 -33.11
CA GLU A 354 31.57 -34.49 -32.57
C GLU A 354 32.62 -33.40 -32.88
N GLY A 355 33.30 -32.94 -31.83
CA GLY A 355 34.60 -32.27 -31.93
C GLY A 355 35.06 -31.55 -30.66
N SER A 356 35.96 -32.17 -29.91
CA SER A 356 36.71 -31.58 -28.79
C SER A 356 37.44 -30.27 -29.14
N ALA A 357 37.38 -29.26 -28.27
CA ALA A 357 38.47 -28.31 -28.05
C ALA A 357 38.32 -27.55 -26.73
N SER A 358 39.37 -27.60 -25.91
CA SER A 358 39.56 -26.77 -24.71
C SER A 358 40.05 -25.38 -25.12
N ILE A 359 39.51 -24.29 -24.57
CA ILE A 359 40.21 -23.02 -24.37
C ILE A 359 39.76 -22.36 -23.06
N GLN A 360 40.74 -22.06 -22.21
CA GLN A 360 40.65 -21.22 -21.03
C GLN A 360 40.44 -19.73 -21.38
N SER A 361 39.76 -19.03 -20.47
CA SER A 361 40.15 -17.74 -19.88
C SER A 361 39.18 -16.57 -20.02
N ASN A 362 38.97 -15.96 -18.84
CA ASN A 362 38.87 -14.52 -18.55
C ASN A 362 37.70 -13.70 -19.11
N ALA A 363 36.77 -13.33 -18.21
CA ALA A 363 36.74 -11.97 -17.66
C ALA A 363 35.72 -11.86 -16.51
N LYS A 364 36.27 -11.66 -15.30
CA LYS A 364 35.56 -11.14 -14.14
C LYS A 364 35.06 -9.72 -14.45
N THR A 365 33.75 -9.46 -14.33
CA THR A 365 33.27 -8.14 -13.91
C THR A 365 32.19 -8.31 -12.86
N ARG A 366 32.60 -8.41 -11.59
CA ARG A 366 31.70 -8.31 -10.44
C ARG A 366 31.35 -6.83 -10.25
N LEU A 367 30.12 -6.44 -10.57
CA LEU A 367 29.53 -5.20 -10.07
C LEU A 367 29.28 -5.36 -8.56
N ARG A 368 30.22 -4.87 -7.74
CA ARG A 368 30.03 -4.65 -6.30
C ARG A 368 29.09 -3.46 -6.14
N ILE A 369 27.85 -3.70 -5.74
CA ILE A 369 26.97 -2.66 -5.18
C ILE A 369 27.49 -2.38 -3.77
N SER A 370 28.28 -1.30 -3.62
CA SER A 370 28.68 -0.80 -2.30
C SER A 370 27.50 -0.07 -1.66
N LEU A 371 26.83 -0.72 -0.72
CA LEU A 371 25.96 -0.05 0.24
C LEU A 371 26.82 0.76 1.20
N SER A 372 27.01 2.03 0.90
CA SER A 372 27.60 2.99 1.84
C SER A 372 26.54 3.35 2.88
N ARG A 373 26.72 2.81 4.08
CA ARG A 373 25.99 3.16 5.30
C ARG A 373 26.40 4.58 5.70
N ARG A 374 25.53 5.58 5.50
CA ARG A 374 25.67 6.89 6.14
C ARG A 374 24.72 6.97 7.33
N THR A 375 25.30 6.90 8.52
CA THR A 375 24.69 7.37 9.77
C THR A 375 24.71 8.89 9.76
N SER A 376 23.54 9.53 9.81
CA SER A 376 23.43 10.99 10.01
C SER A 376 23.46 11.28 11.52
N PRO A 377 24.29 12.22 12.00
CA PRO A 377 24.33 12.61 13.40
C PRO A 377 23.32 13.74 13.66
N SER A 378 22.10 13.37 14.01
CA SER A 378 21.14 14.27 14.66
C SER A 378 20.08 13.46 15.42
N ASP A 379 20.55 12.60 16.32
CA ASP A 379 19.75 12.05 17.42
C ASP A 379 20.61 12.19 18.69
N ARG A 380 20.40 13.29 19.40
CA ARG A 380 20.66 13.46 20.83
C ARG A 380 19.52 14.26 21.43
#